data_AF-A0AAN5BXG8-F1
#
_entry.id   AF-A0AAN5BXG8-F1
#
_cell.length_a   1.000
_cell.length_b   1.000
_cell.length_c   1.000
_cell.angle_alpha   90.00
_cell.angle_beta   90.00
_cell.angle_gamma   90.00
#
_symmetry.space_group_name_H-M   'P 1'
#
loop_
_entity.id
_entity.type
_entity.pdbx_description
1 polymer ?
#
loop_
_entity_poly.entity_id
_entity_poly.type
_entity_poly.pdbx_seq_one_letter_code
_entity_poly.pdbx_strand_id
1 'polypeptide(L)'
;MVHLFSPQIVLSALLAFIRDAPSSSSSATSAGYSPHFDITNGWANLSPYKEADGFGVPKGVPRGCELSQVHILHRHAERYPESSWFDGEGMETFNRKLKSYSSEHNVSVGIGPLAFLKNWKYLLGRDILLATGTATEAVSGAEIWSKYGRMVYRAPPGMAVWDPELNMYPNGTRRATPTFRSTNKQRVLESAKWWLSQSILDSLVALI
;
A
#
# COMPACT_ATOMS: atom_id res chain seq x y z
N MET A 1 42.57 -31.85 24.55
CA MET A 1 41.35 -32.15 25.33
C MET A 1 41.30 -31.07 26.41
N VAL A 2 40.65 -29.93 26.22
CA VAL A 2 39.21 -29.67 26.14
C VAL A 2 38.97 -28.45 25.23
N HIS A 3 38.12 -28.56 24.22
CA HIS A 3 37.69 -27.41 23.41
C HIS A 3 36.62 -26.61 24.17
N LEU A 4 36.89 -25.34 24.46
CA LEU A 4 35.89 -24.37 24.88
C LEU A 4 35.01 -24.02 23.67
N PHE A 5 33.75 -24.46 23.68
CA PHE A 5 32.75 -23.98 22.75
C PHE A 5 32.21 -22.61 23.24
N SER A 6 32.28 -21.62 22.36
CA SER A 6 31.80 -20.25 22.57
C SER A 6 30.27 -20.20 22.67
N PRO A 7 29.67 -19.50 23.66
CA PRO A 7 28.23 -19.57 23.93
C PRO A 7 27.37 -18.68 23.00
N GLN A 8 27.92 -18.18 21.89
CA GLN A 8 27.26 -17.16 21.05
C GLN A 8 26.40 -17.72 19.90
N ILE A 9 26.16 -19.02 19.81
CA ILE A 9 25.39 -19.62 18.69
C ILE A 9 23.99 -20.12 19.10
N VAL A 10 23.64 -20.10 20.39
CA VAL A 10 22.37 -20.69 20.87
C VAL A 10 21.20 -19.69 20.93
N LEU A 11 21.43 -18.39 20.74
CA LEU A 11 20.35 -17.38 20.85
C LEU A 11 19.67 -17.00 19.53
N SER A 12 20.10 -17.55 18.39
CA SER A 12 19.48 -17.25 17.07
C SER A 12 18.43 -18.28 16.64
N ALA A 13 18.20 -19.34 17.42
CA ALA A 13 17.24 -20.40 17.07
C ALA A 13 15.85 -20.25 17.74
N LEU A 14 15.67 -19.29 18.65
CA LEU A 14 14.40 -19.12 19.40
C LEU A 14 13.48 -18.00 18.88
N LEU A 15 13.92 -17.22 17.89
CA LEU A 15 13.09 -16.18 17.23
C LEU A 15 12.56 -16.59 15.85
N ALA A 16 12.86 -17.80 15.40
CA ALA A 16 12.39 -18.32 14.11
C ALA A 16 11.02 -19.03 14.19
N PHE A 17 10.40 -19.16 15.37
CA PHE A 17 9.17 -19.93 15.57
C PHE A 17 7.89 -19.09 15.78
N ILE A 18 7.89 -17.80 15.43
CA ILE A 18 6.66 -16.96 15.42
C ILE A 18 6.38 -16.38 14.02
N ARG A 19 6.94 -16.98 12.95
CA ARG A 19 6.70 -16.54 11.57
C ARG A 19 5.57 -17.27 10.83
N ASP A 20 4.92 -18.24 11.45
CA ASP A 20 3.70 -18.88 10.94
C ASP A 20 2.52 -18.66 11.89
N ALA A 21 2.28 -17.41 12.30
CA ALA A 21 0.91 -17.05 12.62
C ALA A 21 0.12 -17.21 11.31
N PRO A 22 -0.92 -18.06 11.25
CA PRO A 22 -1.76 -18.10 10.07
C PRO A 22 -2.28 -16.69 9.90
N SER A 23 -1.97 -16.06 8.78
CA SER A 23 -2.87 -15.05 8.26
C SER A 23 -4.23 -15.72 8.24
N SER A 24 -5.19 -15.22 9.03
CA SER A 24 -6.56 -15.68 8.95
C SER A 24 -7.06 -15.34 7.55
N SER A 25 -6.74 -16.19 6.57
CA SER A 25 -7.59 -16.41 5.43
C SER A 25 -8.87 -16.96 6.04
N SER A 26 -9.80 -16.06 6.35
CA SER A 26 -11.19 -16.42 6.53
C SER A 26 -11.66 -16.98 5.20
N SER A 27 -11.31 -18.23 4.92
CA SER A 27 -12.04 -19.10 4.01
C SER A 27 -13.39 -19.32 4.68
N ALA A 28 -14.27 -18.34 4.51
CA ALA A 28 -15.69 -18.56 4.71
C ALA A 28 -16.07 -19.65 3.71
N THR A 29 -16.11 -20.90 4.19
CA THR A 29 -16.77 -22.00 3.49
C THR A 29 -18.27 -21.73 3.50
N SER A 30 -18.69 -20.79 2.65
CA SER A 30 -20.05 -20.66 2.18
C SER A 30 -20.03 -21.00 0.68
N ALA A 31 -20.56 -22.18 0.34
CA ALA A 31 -20.97 -22.63 -0.99
C ALA A 31 -20.24 -22.04 -2.22
N GLY A 32 -19.40 -22.85 -2.86
CA GLY A 32 -19.21 -22.80 -4.32
C GLY A 32 -18.14 -21.88 -4.92
N TYR A 33 -17.28 -21.23 -4.14
CA TYR A 33 -16.20 -20.41 -4.70
C TYR A 33 -14.92 -21.21 -4.94
N SER A 34 -14.33 -21.05 -6.12
CA SER A 34 -13.02 -21.60 -6.48
C SER A 34 -11.96 -21.14 -5.46
N PRO A 35 -10.96 -21.97 -5.10
CA PRO A 35 -9.83 -21.53 -4.28
C PRO A 35 -9.04 -20.36 -4.91
N HIS A 36 -9.26 -20.06 -6.19
CA HIS A 36 -8.69 -18.91 -6.91
C HIS A 36 -9.61 -17.67 -6.93
N PHE A 37 -10.78 -17.72 -6.30
CA PHE A 37 -11.69 -16.57 -6.24
C PHE A 37 -11.18 -15.57 -5.21
N ASP A 38 -10.69 -14.43 -5.71
CA ASP A 38 -10.38 -13.28 -4.88
C ASP A 38 -11.49 -12.23 -5.01
N ILE A 39 -12.28 -12.09 -3.94
CA ILE A 39 -13.38 -11.13 -3.88
C ILE A 39 -12.90 -9.69 -4.06
N THR A 40 -11.65 -9.37 -3.71
CA THR A 40 -11.13 -8.00 -3.83
C THR A 40 -11.00 -7.57 -5.27
N ASN A 41 -10.96 -8.50 -6.24
CA ASN A 41 -10.96 -8.16 -7.66
C ASN A 41 -12.29 -7.54 -8.12
N GLY A 42 -13.38 -7.81 -7.38
CA GLY A 42 -14.71 -7.27 -7.65
C GLY A 42 -15.00 -5.91 -7.00
N TRP A 43 -14.07 -5.34 -6.24
CA TRP A 43 -14.28 -4.10 -5.47
C TRP A 43 -14.05 -2.81 -6.28
N ALA A 44 -13.77 -2.93 -7.57
CA ALA A 44 -13.54 -1.79 -8.48
C ALA A 44 -12.49 -0.81 -7.92
N ASN A 45 -12.86 0.46 -7.71
CA ASN A 45 -11.95 1.48 -7.19
C ASN A 45 -11.58 1.28 -5.70
N LEU A 46 -12.19 0.33 -5.00
CA LEU A 46 -11.87 -0.05 -3.62
C LEU A 46 -10.93 -1.27 -3.55
N SER A 47 -10.61 -1.89 -4.69
CA SER A 47 -9.61 -2.96 -4.76
C SER A 47 -8.23 -2.45 -4.32
N PRO A 48 -7.50 -3.21 -3.49
CA PRO A 48 -6.08 -2.96 -3.26
C PRO A 48 -5.29 -2.98 -4.56
N TYR A 49 -4.15 -2.27 -4.61
CA TYR A 49 -3.32 -2.23 -5.80
C TYR A 49 -2.88 -3.63 -6.23
N LYS A 50 -3.04 -3.92 -7.52
CA LYS A 50 -2.48 -5.09 -8.19
C LYS A 50 -1.97 -4.66 -9.56
N GLU A 51 -0.83 -5.22 -9.96
CA GLU A 51 -0.39 -5.06 -11.34
C GLU A 51 -1.43 -5.70 -12.28
N ALA A 52 -1.76 -5.02 -13.37
CA ALA A 52 -2.61 -5.59 -14.40
C ALA A 52 -1.86 -6.70 -15.17
N ASP A 53 -2.61 -7.68 -15.67
CA ASP A 53 -2.07 -8.79 -16.50
C ASP A 53 -1.33 -8.30 -17.75
N GLY A 54 -1.59 -7.06 -18.16
CA GLY A 54 -0.96 -6.41 -19.31
C GLY A 54 -1.46 -6.96 -20.64
N PHE A 55 -0.71 -6.67 -21.71
CA PHE A 55 -1.07 -7.04 -23.07
C PHE A 55 -0.06 -8.01 -23.71
N GLY A 56 0.71 -8.74 -22.89
CA GLY A 56 1.78 -9.63 -23.35
C GLY A 56 3.01 -8.91 -23.94
N VAL A 57 3.09 -7.59 -23.78
CA VAL A 57 4.25 -6.79 -24.22
C VAL A 57 5.36 -6.88 -23.16
N PRO A 58 6.63 -7.10 -23.56
CA PRO A 58 7.75 -7.09 -22.62
C PRO A 58 7.83 -5.77 -21.85
N LYS A 59 8.00 -5.87 -20.52
CA LYS A 59 8.24 -4.72 -19.65
C LYS A 59 9.72 -4.31 -19.72
N GLY A 60 10.00 -3.03 -19.51
CA GLY A 60 11.36 -2.49 -19.41
C GLY A 60 11.78 -1.58 -20.56
N VAL A 61 13.03 -1.10 -20.52
CA VAL A 61 13.60 -0.24 -21.57
C VAL A 61 14.13 -1.12 -22.70
N PRO A 62 13.73 -0.88 -23.97
CA PRO A 62 14.22 -1.66 -25.10
C PRO A 62 15.75 -1.60 -25.25
N ARG A 63 16.34 -2.67 -25.81
CA ARG A 63 17.78 -2.72 -26.06
C ARG A 63 18.20 -1.60 -27.00
N GLY A 64 19.25 -0.87 -26.63
CA GLY A 64 19.75 0.28 -27.40
C GLY A 64 18.99 1.58 -27.13
N CYS A 65 17.99 1.56 -26.25
CA CYS A 65 17.32 2.77 -25.78
C CYS A 65 17.81 3.17 -24.39
N GLU A 66 17.72 4.46 -24.11
CA GLU A 66 17.97 5.03 -22.79
C GLU A 66 16.72 5.82 -22.34
N LEU A 67 16.38 5.69 -21.06
CA LEU A 67 15.25 6.38 -20.47
C LEU A 67 15.65 7.83 -20.13
N SER A 68 15.13 8.80 -20.87
CA SER A 68 15.47 10.23 -20.70
C SER A 68 14.61 10.95 -19.66
N GLN A 69 13.36 10.54 -19.50
CA GLN A 69 12.34 11.17 -18.67
C GLN A 69 11.25 10.16 -18.26
N VAL A 70 10.67 10.36 -17.07
CA VAL A 70 9.51 9.60 -16.58
C VAL A 70 8.52 10.54 -15.92
N HIS A 71 7.24 10.35 -16.22
CA HIS A 71 6.13 11.02 -15.56
C HIS A 71 5.26 9.96 -14.89
N ILE A 72 4.90 10.21 -13.64
CA ILE A 72 4.13 9.26 -12.82
C ILE A 72 2.89 9.98 -12.33
N LEU A 73 1.75 9.37 -12.60
CA LEU A 73 0.48 9.73 -12.00
C LEU A 73 0.11 8.62 -11.02
N HIS A 74 0.08 8.96 -9.73
CA HIS A 74 -0.24 8.01 -8.68
C HIS A 74 -1.55 8.43 -8.00
N ARG A 75 -2.44 7.45 -7.77
CA ARG A 75 -3.63 7.65 -6.94
C ARG A 75 -3.22 7.46 -5.48
N HIS A 76 -3.90 8.11 -4.54
CA HIS A 76 -3.79 7.69 -3.14
C HIS A 76 -4.16 6.21 -2.96
N ALA A 77 -3.53 5.55 -1.99
CA ALA A 77 -3.80 4.16 -1.66
C ALA A 77 -5.02 3.99 -0.71
N GLU A 78 -5.06 2.87 0.02
CA GLU A 78 -6.16 2.45 0.87
C GLU A 78 -6.45 3.47 1.98
N ARG A 79 -7.73 3.83 2.14
CA ARG A 79 -8.21 4.87 3.06
C ARG A 79 -9.46 4.44 3.80
N TYR A 80 -9.83 5.18 4.84
CA TYR A 80 -11.18 5.12 5.38
C TYR A 80 -12.22 5.64 4.38
N PRO A 81 -13.51 5.28 4.53
CA PRO A 81 -14.60 5.88 3.76
C PRO A 81 -14.64 7.40 3.89
N GLU A 82 -15.06 8.10 2.84
CA GLU A 82 -15.18 9.56 2.81
C GLU A 82 -16.58 10.00 3.31
N SER A 83 -17.32 10.74 2.50
CA SER A 83 -18.59 11.35 2.86
C SER A 83 -19.77 10.53 2.31
N SER A 84 -20.98 10.97 2.64
CA SER A 84 -22.23 10.41 2.13
C SER A 84 -22.30 10.32 0.61
N TRP A 85 -21.70 11.29 -0.08
CA TRP A 85 -21.69 11.34 -1.54
C TRP A 85 -20.82 10.26 -2.19
N PHE A 86 -19.92 9.61 -1.43
CA PHE A 86 -18.99 8.63 -1.96
C PHE A 86 -19.27 7.26 -1.34
N ASP A 87 -18.54 6.87 -0.30
CA ASP A 87 -18.51 5.50 0.23
C ASP A 87 -18.74 5.40 1.76
N GLY A 88 -19.08 6.52 2.43
CA GLY A 88 -19.15 6.57 3.90
C GLY A 88 -20.53 6.30 4.54
N GLU A 89 -21.59 6.92 4.03
CA GLU A 89 -22.87 7.00 4.79
C GLU A 89 -23.60 5.67 4.90
N GLY A 90 -23.50 4.79 3.90
CA GLY A 90 -24.25 3.54 3.89
C GLY A 90 -23.96 2.68 5.12
N MET A 91 -22.68 2.52 5.47
CA MET A 91 -22.26 1.69 6.59
C MET A 91 -22.55 2.33 7.95
N GLU A 92 -22.34 3.65 8.07
CA GLU A 92 -22.66 4.40 9.28
C GLU A 92 -24.17 4.38 9.57
N THR A 93 -25.00 4.61 8.54
CA THR A 93 -26.46 4.54 8.62
C THR A 93 -26.95 3.14 8.92
N PHE A 94 -26.36 2.10 8.30
CA PHE A 94 -26.70 0.72 8.61
C PHE A 94 -26.43 0.39 10.08
N ASN A 95 -25.24 0.74 10.60
CA ASN A 95 -24.90 0.56 12.00
C ASN A 95 -25.86 1.30 12.95
N ARG A 96 -26.25 2.53 12.61
CA ARG A 96 -27.23 3.29 13.40
C ARG A 96 -28.60 2.59 13.42
N LYS A 97 -29.11 2.16 12.26
CA LYS A 97 -30.39 1.43 12.15
C LYS A 97 -30.35 0.12 12.94
N LEU A 98 -29.26 -0.63 12.82
CA LEU A 98 -29.06 -1.90 13.53
C LEU A 98 -29.14 -1.72 15.05
N LYS A 99 -28.48 -0.69 15.57
CA LYS A 99 -28.48 -0.37 17.01
C LYS A 99 -29.84 0.12 17.50
N SER A 100 -30.47 1.07 16.78
CA SER A 100 -31.81 1.57 17.11
C SER A 100 -32.82 0.43 17.17
N TYR A 101 -32.88 -0.40 16.14
CA TYR A 101 -33.80 -1.54 16.09
C TYR A 101 -33.57 -2.54 17.23
N SER A 102 -32.31 -2.88 17.51
CA SER A 102 -31.97 -3.80 18.61
C SER A 102 -32.41 -3.25 19.96
N SER A 103 -32.25 -1.95 20.19
CA SER A 103 -32.63 -1.27 21.43
C SER A 103 -34.14 -1.11 21.57
N GLU A 104 -34.84 -0.67 20.53
CA GLU A 104 -36.28 -0.38 20.54
C GLU A 104 -37.12 -1.66 20.74
N HIS A 105 -36.64 -2.79 20.21
CA HIS A 105 -37.35 -4.07 20.29
C HIS A 105 -36.78 -5.03 21.33
N ASN A 106 -35.69 -4.66 22.03
CA ASN A 106 -34.98 -5.51 22.97
C ASN A 106 -34.61 -6.88 22.36
N VAL A 107 -34.10 -6.88 21.12
CA VAL A 107 -33.70 -8.08 20.38
C VAL A 107 -32.25 -7.97 19.90
N SER A 108 -31.60 -9.13 19.75
CA SER A 108 -30.30 -9.22 19.11
C SER A 108 -30.48 -9.54 17.62
N VAL A 109 -30.01 -8.66 16.75
CA VAL A 109 -30.12 -8.82 15.29
C VAL A 109 -28.96 -9.64 14.74
N GLY A 110 -29.27 -10.55 13.81
CA GLY A 110 -28.30 -11.39 13.11
C GLY A 110 -28.34 -12.85 13.57
N ILE A 111 -28.62 -13.74 12.63
CA ILE A 111 -28.63 -15.21 12.84
C ILE A 111 -27.82 -15.89 11.73
N GLY A 112 -27.40 -17.13 11.96
CA GLY A 112 -26.62 -17.89 10.98
C GLY A 112 -25.36 -17.12 10.54
N PRO A 113 -25.10 -16.96 9.22
CA PRO A 113 -23.97 -16.19 8.71
C PRO A 113 -23.91 -14.71 9.18
N LEU A 114 -25.03 -14.15 9.62
CA LEU A 114 -25.10 -12.76 10.12
C LEU A 114 -24.96 -12.68 11.65
N ALA A 115 -24.68 -13.77 12.35
CA ALA A 115 -24.55 -13.78 13.80
C ALA A 115 -23.45 -12.83 14.34
N PHE A 116 -22.49 -12.44 13.50
CA PHE A 116 -21.48 -11.44 13.87
C PHE A 116 -22.10 -10.06 14.18
N LEU A 117 -23.26 -9.72 13.60
CA LEU A 117 -23.94 -8.44 13.81
C LEU A 117 -24.35 -8.21 15.27
N LYS A 118 -24.55 -9.28 16.05
CA LYS A 118 -24.90 -9.20 17.48
C LYS A 118 -23.89 -8.40 18.30
N ASN A 119 -22.61 -8.53 17.95
CA ASN A 119 -21.49 -7.91 18.67
C ASN A 119 -20.71 -6.93 17.78
N TRP A 120 -21.18 -6.69 16.55
CA TRP A 120 -20.46 -5.85 15.61
C TRP A 120 -20.46 -4.39 16.07
N LYS A 121 -19.29 -3.76 15.95
CA LYS A 121 -19.09 -2.35 16.25
C LYS A 121 -18.54 -1.68 15.00
N TYR A 122 -19.16 -0.58 14.59
CA TYR A 122 -18.59 0.29 13.57
C TYR A 122 -17.39 1.06 14.15
N LEU A 123 -16.20 0.82 13.60
CA LEU A 123 -14.93 1.37 14.08
C LEU A 123 -14.21 2.23 13.04
N LEU A 124 -14.78 2.37 11.84
CA LEU A 124 -14.10 3.05 10.75
C LEU A 124 -14.08 4.56 10.99
N GLY A 125 -12.91 5.17 10.75
CA GLY A 125 -12.74 6.61 10.69
C GLY A 125 -13.27 7.19 9.39
N ARG A 126 -12.78 8.38 9.03
CA ARG A 126 -13.20 9.09 7.82
C ARG A 126 -12.00 9.62 7.03
N ASP A 127 -12.04 9.39 5.73
CA ASP A 127 -11.24 9.98 4.65
C ASP A 127 -9.71 9.77 4.66
N ILE A 128 -9.10 9.58 5.83
CA ILE A 128 -7.64 9.54 5.96
C ILE A 128 -7.06 8.23 5.43
N LEU A 129 -5.79 8.32 5.00
CA LEU A 129 -5.00 7.17 4.56
C LEU A 129 -4.84 6.15 5.70
N LEU A 130 -4.99 4.87 5.38
CA LEU A 130 -4.76 3.77 6.32
C LEU A 130 -3.27 3.44 6.44
N ALA A 131 -2.89 2.75 7.51
CA ALA A 131 -1.54 2.19 7.65
C ALA A 131 -1.19 1.21 6.52
N THR A 132 -2.18 0.43 6.05
CA THR A 132 -2.00 -0.43 4.87
C THR A 132 -1.78 0.40 3.59
N GLY A 133 -2.52 1.50 3.41
CA GLY A 133 -2.31 2.42 2.30
C GLY A 133 -0.94 3.09 2.33
N THR A 134 -0.47 3.46 3.52
CA THR A 134 0.89 3.94 3.73
C THR A 134 1.93 2.93 3.24
N ALA A 135 1.76 1.65 3.56
CA ALA A 135 2.66 0.59 3.09
C ALA A 135 2.62 0.42 1.57
N THR A 136 1.42 0.45 0.96
CA THR A 136 1.24 0.40 -0.49
C THR A 136 2.01 1.52 -1.20
N GLU A 137 1.93 2.75 -0.68
CA GLU A 137 2.62 3.91 -1.26
C GLU A 137 4.14 3.80 -1.13
N ALA A 138 4.64 3.40 0.04
CA ALA A 138 6.07 3.21 0.27
C ALA A 138 6.67 2.12 -0.64
N VAL A 139 5.95 1.00 -0.82
CA VAL A 139 6.35 -0.07 -1.75
C VAL A 139 6.33 0.43 -3.18
N SER A 140 5.27 1.13 -3.61
CA SER A 140 5.16 1.70 -4.96
C SER A 140 6.31 2.65 -5.27
N GLY A 141 6.66 3.56 -4.34
CA GLY A 141 7.79 4.48 -4.50
C GLY A 141 9.13 3.77 -4.67
N ALA A 142 9.38 2.74 -3.85
CA ALA A 142 10.59 1.91 -3.95
C ALA A 142 10.65 1.11 -5.26
N GLU A 143 9.52 0.57 -5.72
CA GLU A 143 9.42 -0.13 -7.00
C GLU A 143 9.71 0.81 -8.17
N ILE A 144 9.18 2.02 -8.15
CA ILE A 144 9.41 3.02 -9.20
C ILE A 144 10.87 3.43 -9.26
N TRP A 145 11.52 3.64 -8.10
CA TRP A 145 12.95 3.89 -8.06
C TRP A 145 13.73 2.75 -8.74
N SER A 146 13.39 1.51 -8.39
CA SER A 146 14.03 0.31 -8.92
C SER A 146 13.78 0.13 -10.43
N LYS A 147 12.53 0.34 -10.87
CA LYS A 147 12.07 0.13 -12.25
C LYS A 147 12.45 1.26 -13.19
N TYR A 148 12.61 2.49 -12.72
CA TYR A 148 12.76 3.66 -13.58
C TYR A 148 13.79 4.68 -13.09
N GLY A 149 13.76 5.01 -11.79
CA GLY A 149 14.61 6.05 -11.22
C GLY A 149 16.10 5.78 -11.45
N ARG A 150 16.55 4.55 -11.15
CA ARG A 150 17.94 4.13 -11.37
C ARG A 150 18.41 4.34 -12.81
N MET A 151 17.53 4.12 -13.80
CA MET A 151 17.87 4.28 -15.21
C MET A 151 17.91 5.75 -15.64
N VAL A 152 16.91 6.55 -15.26
CA VAL A 152 16.86 7.99 -15.60
C VAL A 152 18.09 8.74 -15.07
N TYR A 153 18.53 8.37 -13.87
CA TYR A 153 19.61 9.03 -13.15
C TYR A 153 20.96 8.31 -13.27
N ARG A 154 21.06 7.23 -14.06
CA ARG A 154 22.28 6.42 -14.23
C ARG A 154 22.92 6.02 -12.90
N ALA A 155 22.09 5.58 -11.95
CA ALA A 155 22.55 5.22 -10.61
C ALA A 155 23.58 4.07 -10.68
N PRO A 156 24.74 4.21 -10.03
CA PRO A 156 25.76 3.17 -10.03
C PRO A 156 25.29 1.88 -9.36
N PRO A 157 26.00 0.75 -9.58
CA PRO A 157 25.77 -0.49 -8.85
C PRO A 157 25.82 -0.27 -7.33
N GLY A 158 24.95 -0.96 -6.58
CA GLY A 158 24.90 -0.90 -5.11
C GLY A 158 24.19 0.32 -4.50
N MET A 159 23.82 1.33 -5.30
CA MET A 159 23.14 2.51 -4.78
C MET A 159 21.65 2.25 -4.52
N ALA A 160 21.28 1.94 -3.27
CA ALA A 160 19.90 1.56 -2.95
C ALA A 160 18.90 2.72 -3.03
N VAL A 161 19.33 3.94 -2.75
CA VAL A 161 18.50 5.14 -2.61
C VAL A 161 18.96 6.20 -3.60
N TRP A 162 18.08 7.12 -3.99
CA TRP A 162 18.48 8.25 -4.83
C TRP A 162 19.42 9.20 -4.09
N ASP A 163 20.23 9.90 -4.87
CA ASP A 163 21.14 10.93 -4.40
C ASP A 163 20.98 12.19 -5.31
N PRO A 164 20.84 13.40 -4.75
CA PRO A 164 20.78 14.66 -5.51
C PRO A 164 21.95 14.87 -6.49
N GLU A 165 23.11 14.29 -6.22
CA GLU A 165 24.28 14.34 -7.11
C GLU A 165 24.02 13.65 -8.45
N LEU A 166 23.10 12.68 -8.49
CA LEU A 166 22.72 12.01 -9.73
C LEU A 166 21.85 12.87 -10.66
N ASN A 167 21.37 14.04 -10.20
CA ASN A 167 20.47 14.90 -10.97
C ASN A 167 21.22 15.68 -12.07
N MET A 168 21.92 14.96 -12.95
CA MET A 168 22.73 15.46 -14.04
C MET A 168 22.35 14.77 -15.37
N TYR A 169 22.50 15.52 -16.46
CA TYR A 169 22.46 15.00 -17.82
C TYR A 169 23.77 14.27 -18.15
N PRO A 170 23.81 13.40 -19.19
CA PRO A 170 25.04 12.70 -19.56
C PRO A 170 26.20 13.63 -19.97
N ASN A 171 25.89 14.87 -20.37
CA ASN A 171 26.90 15.90 -20.66
C ASN A 171 27.40 16.65 -19.40
N GLY A 172 27.01 16.20 -18.20
CA GLY A 172 27.42 16.78 -16.92
C GLY A 172 26.66 18.02 -16.49
N THR A 173 25.68 18.51 -17.27
CA THR A 173 24.89 19.67 -16.84
C THR A 173 23.81 19.26 -15.83
N ARG A 174 23.54 20.12 -14.85
CA ARG A 174 22.52 19.86 -13.83
C ARG A 174 21.11 19.90 -14.44
N ARG A 175 20.29 18.91 -14.10
CA ARG A 175 18.87 18.87 -14.46
C ARG A 175 18.07 19.83 -13.57
N ALA A 176 16.88 20.20 -14.01
CA ALA A 176 15.92 20.85 -13.12
C ALA A 176 15.61 19.94 -11.92
N THR A 177 15.32 20.54 -10.77
CA THR A 177 14.85 19.79 -9.60
C THR A 177 13.56 19.05 -9.96
N PRO A 178 13.44 17.73 -9.66
CA PRO A 178 12.22 16.99 -9.90
C PRO A 178 11.04 17.65 -9.19
N THR A 179 9.96 17.90 -9.92
CA THR A 179 8.74 18.50 -9.35
C THR A 179 7.75 17.43 -8.95
N PHE A 180 7.30 17.50 -7.70
CA PHE A 180 6.21 16.68 -7.18
C PHE A 180 4.98 17.54 -6.96
N ARG A 181 3.81 17.03 -7.33
CA ARG A 181 2.54 17.74 -7.17
C ARG A 181 1.55 16.82 -6.49
N SER A 182 0.81 17.36 -5.53
CA SER A 182 -0.27 16.66 -4.85
C SER A 182 -1.49 17.58 -4.82
N THR A 183 -2.68 17.01 -4.63
CA THR A 183 -3.79 17.83 -4.16
C THR A 183 -3.64 18.08 -2.66
N ASN A 184 -4.41 19.02 -2.12
CA ASN A 184 -4.43 19.33 -0.69
C ASN A 184 -5.28 18.37 0.15
N LYS A 185 -5.79 17.27 -0.42
CA LYS A 185 -6.49 16.25 0.35
C LYS A 185 -5.49 15.46 1.19
N GLN A 186 -5.75 15.33 2.50
CA GLN A 186 -4.83 14.69 3.44
C GLN A 186 -4.35 13.33 2.94
N ARG A 187 -5.25 12.47 2.47
CA ARG A 187 -4.91 11.15 1.96
C ARG A 187 -3.94 11.18 0.79
N VAL A 188 -4.05 12.18 -0.10
CA VAL A 188 -3.18 12.31 -1.28
C VAL A 188 -1.83 12.89 -0.88
N LEU A 189 -1.85 13.90 -0.01
CA LEU A 189 -0.64 14.49 0.55
C LEU A 189 0.21 13.47 1.33
N GLU A 190 -0.41 12.70 2.23
CA GLU A 190 0.29 11.66 2.97
C GLU A 190 0.75 10.52 2.06
N SER A 191 -0.06 10.16 1.05
CA SER A 191 0.37 9.18 0.04
C SER A 191 1.65 9.63 -0.67
N ALA A 192 1.70 10.89 -1.10
CA ALA A 192 2.88 11.45 -1.75
C ALA A 192 4.11 11.42 -0.84
N LYS A 193 3.97 11.76 0.45
CA LYS A 193 5.08 11.68 1.43
C LYS A 193 5.61 10.26 1.58
N TRP A 194 4.72 9.28 1.72
CA TRP A 194 5.11 7.87 1.86
C TRP A 194 5.71 7.31 0.58
N TRP A 195 5.16 7.67 -0.57
CA TRP A 195 5.69 7.31 -1.88
C TRP A 195 7.10 7.88 -2.10
N LEU A 196 7.36 9.11 -1.63
CA LEU A 196 8.68 9.73 -1.71
C LEU A 196 9.66 9.26 -0.63
N SER A 197 9.19 8.52 0.39
CA SER A 197 9.97 8.20 1.58
C SER A 197 11.25 7.38 1.32
N GLN A 198 11.25 6.60 0.25
CA GLN A 198 12.39 5.75 -0.15
C GLN A 198 13.15 6.30 -1.35
N SER A 199 12.67 7.39 -1.94
CA SER A 199 13.20 7.88 -3.20
C SER A 199 13.77 9.28 -3.10
N ILE A 200 13.17 10.27 -2.43
CA ILE A 200 13.60 11.67 -2.62
C ILE A 200 13.20 12.54 -1.40
N LEU A 201 13.51 12.11 -0.17
CA LEU A 201 13.09 12.89 1.01
C LEU A 201 13.90 14.18 1.27
N ASP A 202 15.12 14.30 0.72
CA ASP A 202 15.94 15.49 0.95
C ASP A 202 15.69 16.63 -0.05
N SER A 203 14.78 16.44 -1.02
CA SER A 203 14.34 17.50 -1.95
C SER A 203 12.87 17.89 -1.71
N LEU A 204 12.51 18.16 -0.45
CA LEU A 204 11.27 18.80 0.00
C LEU A 204 11.12 20.25 -0.50
N VAL A 205 11.51 20.52 -1.75
CA VAL A 205 11.28 21.80 -2.42
C VAL A 205 10.09 21.63 -3.35
N ALA A 206 8.96 22.16 -2.88
CA ALA A 206 7.69 22.34 -3.58
C ALA A 206 6.79 21.10 -3.71
N LEU A 207 6.21 20.66 -2.59
CA LEU A 207 4.79 20.29 -2.66
C LEU A 207 3.99 21.60 -2.74
N ILE A 208 3.39 21.85 -3.91
CA ILE A 208 2.30 22.83 -4.09
C ILE A 208 1.00 22.05 -4.11
#